data_AF-A0A3B9BLG2-F1
#
_entry.id   AF-A0A3B9BLG2-F1
#
_cell.length_a   1.000
_cell.length_b   1.000
_cell.length_c   1.000
_cell.angle_alpha   90.00
_cell.angle_beta   90.00
_cell.angle_gamma   90.00
#
_symmetry.space_group_name_H-M   'P 1'
#
loop_
_entity.id
_entity.type
_entity.pdbx_description
1 polymer ?
#
loop_
_entity_poly.entity_id
_entity_poly.type
_entity_poly.pdbx_seq_one_letter_code
_entity_poly.pdbx_strand_id
1 'polypeptide(L)'
;MRSVMRTGTKICGAVAVIFIAAMVVTLLADWQAGPQGAAYHATTAGELWHKAHAPSLNLTQAITERYISPALWSAVMLPILLAPIWVVALGKAGFFALLAVILHLSGRRRDPTQAKTD
;
A
#
# COMPACT_ATOMS: atom_id res chain seq x y z
N MET A 1 -4.71 -12.96 24.54
CA MET A 1 -3.66 -12.22 23.78
C MET A 1 -3.08 -13.00 22.59
N ARG A 2 -2.71 -14.28 22.74
CA ARG A 2 -2.14 -15.12 21.65
C ARG A 2 -3.05 -15.27 20.41
N SER A 3 -4.37 -15.40 20.61
CA SER A 3 -5.37 -15.46 19.54
C SER A 3 -5.43 -14.16 18.72
N VAL A 4 -5.44 -13.01 19.40
CA VAL A 4 -5.49 -11.67 18.77
C VAL A 4 -4.28 -11.43 17.85
N MET A 5 -3.08 -11.82 18.26
CA MET A 5 -1.87 -11.65 17.45
C MET A 5 -1.85 -12.55 16.22
N ARG A 6 -2.38 -13.78 16.34
CA ARG A 6 -2.48 -14.73 15.24
C ARG A 6 -3.52 -14.29 14.20
N THR A 7 -4.64 -13.75 14.66
CA THR A 7 -5.65 -13.12 13.78
C THR A 7 -5.10 -11.86 13.11
N GLY A 8 -4.41 -10.99 13.85
CA GLY A 8 -3.78 -9.79 13.31
C GLY A 8 -2.74 -10.10 12.22
N THR A 9 -1.89 -11.11 12.43
CA THR A 9 -0.90 -11.55 11.43
C THR A 9 -1.58 -12.03 10.14
N LYS A 10 -2.67 -12.81 10.24
CA LYS A 10 -3.42 -13.28 9.07
C LYS A 10 -4.07 -12.14 8.29
N ILE A 11 -4.66 -11.18 8.99
CA ILE A 11 -5.30 -10.01 8.37
C ILE A 11 -4.25 -9.17 7.62
N CYS A 12 -3.16 -8.80 8.28
CA CYS A 12 -2.10 -8.02 7.64
C CYS A 12 -1.49 -8.76 6.44
N GLY A 13 -1.29 -10.09 6.56
CA GLY A 13 -0.85 -10.92 5.44
C GLY A 13 -1.83 -10.94 4.26
N ALA A 14 -3.12 -11.12 4.53
CA ALA A 14 -4.15 -11.10 3.49
C ALA A 14 -4.22 -9.74 2.76
N VAL A 15 -4.14 -8.65 3.52
CA VAL A 15 -4.10 -7.28 2.95
C VAL A 15 -2.85 -7.09 2.09
N ALA A 16 -1.68 -7.56 2.54
CA ALA A 16 -0.46 -7.49 1.74
C ALA A 16 -0.60 -8.23 0.40
N VAL A 17 -1.19 -9.44 0.41
CA VAL A 17 -1.44 -10.23 -0.81
C VAL A 17 -2.38 -9.50 -1.77
N ILE A 18 -3.43 -8.84 -1.27
CA ILE A 18 -4.34 -8.04 -2.12
C ILE A 18 -3.57 -6.92 -2.82
N PHE A 19 -2.67 -6.21 -2.12
CA PHE A 19 -1.85 -5.16 -2.73
C PHE A 19 -0.81 -5.70 -3.72
N ILE A 20 -0.26 -6.89 -3.48
CA ILE A 20 0.61 -7.58 -4.46
C ILE A 20 -0.19 -7.92 -5.73
N ALA A 21 -1.39 -8.46 -5.59
CA ALA A 21 -2.25 -8.76 -6.74
C ALA A 21 -2.58 -7.49 -7.53
N ALA A 22 -2.93 -6.39 -6.85
CA ALA A 22 -3.17 -5.09 -7.50
C ALA A 22 -1.92 -4.55 -8.22
N MET A 23 -0.74 -4.71 -7.62
CA MET A 23 0.53 -4.34 -8.23
C MET A 23 0.76 -5.11 -9.54
N VAL A 24 0.56 -6.43 -9.53
CA VAL A 24 0.71 -7.26 -10.73
C VAL A 24 -0.31 -6.88 -11.81
N VAL A 25 -1.58 -6.73 -11.44
CA VAL A 25 -2.66 -6.38 -12.41
C VAL A 25 -2.37 -5.04 -13.09
N THR A 26 -2.00 -4.01 -12.32
CA THR A 26 -1.73 -2.68 -12.89
C THR A 26 -0.47 -2.66 -13.74
N LEU A 27 0.59 -3.34 -13.32
CA LEU A 27 1.82 -3.49 -14.12
C LEU A 27 1.55 -4.19 -15.45
N LEU A 28 0.77 -5.27 -15.44
CA LEU A 28 0.39 -6.00 -16.65
C LEU A 28 -0.52 -5.18 -17.56
N ALA A 29 -1.44 -4.40 -16.99
CA ALA A 29 -2.30 -3.50 -17.76
C ALA A 29 -1.47 -2.43 -18.48
N ASP A 30 -0.52 -1.80 -17.79
CA ASP A 30 0.40 -0.82 -18.38
C ASP A 30 1.28 -1.47 -19.48
N TRP A 31 1.72 -2.71 -19.26
CA TRP A 31 2.48 -3.47 -20.26
C TRP A 31 1.66 -3.76 -21.53
N GLN A 32 0.39 -4.14 -21.39
CA GLN A 32 -0.50 -4.45 -22.52
C GLN A 32 -0.96 -3.21 -23.28
N ALA A 33 -1.07 -2.07 -22.59
CA ALA A 33 -1.51 -0.81 -23.19
C ALA A 33 -0.42 -0.15 -24.07
N GLY A 34 0.84 -0.57 -23.95
CA GLY A 34 1.94 -0.07 -24.75
C GLY A 34 1.86 -0.51 -26.22
N PRO A 35 1.85 0.42 -27.21
CA PRO A 35 2.02 0.05 -28.62
C PRO A 35 3.31 -0.75 -28.82
N GLN A 36 3.27 -1.77 -29.68
CA GLN A 36 4.45 -2.56 -30.04
C GLN A 36 5.52 -1.62 -30.65
N GLY A 37 6.49 -1.19 -29.83
CA GLY A 37 7.54 -0.24 -30.21
C GLY A 37 7.48 1.16 -29.56
N ALA A 38 6.47 1.47 -28.74
CA ALA A 38 6.42 2.71 -27.96
C ALA A 38 7.06 2.55 -26.57
N ALA A 39 7.52 3.67 -25.99
CA ALA A 39 8.04 3.70 -24.63
C ALA A 39 6.96 3.27 -23.62
N TYR A 40 7.35 2.46 -22.63
CA TYR A 40 6.48 2.04 -21.53
C TYR A 40 5.90 3.28 -20.82
N HIS A 41 4.58 3.30 -20.68
CA HIS A 41 3.85 4.34 -19.94
C HIS A 41 3.25 3.73 -18.67
N ALA A 42 3.79 4.13 -17.52
CA ALA A 42 3.24 3.75 -16.22
C ALA A 42 2.07 4.65 -15.85
N THR A 43 0.89 4.06 -15.62
CA THR A 43 -0.26 4.81 -15.11
C THR A 43 0.04 5.32 -13.71
N THR A 44 -0.12 6.62 -13.50
CA THR A 44 0.10 7.22 -12.16
C THR A 44 -1.09 6.96 -11.23
N ALA A 45 -0.86 6.94 -9.93
CA ALA A 45 -1.95 6.72 -8.97
C ALA A 45 -3.03 7.82 -9.02
N GLY A 46 -2.62 9.06 -9.26
CA GLY A 46 -3.50 10.20 -9.44
C GLY A 46 -4.31 10.12 -10.73
N GLU A 47 -3.72 9.64 -11.83
CA GLU A 47 -4.44 9.41 -13.07
C GLU A 47 -5.54 8.34 -12.90
N LEU A 48 -5.23 7.23 -12.23
CA LEU A 48 -6.23 6.20 -11.97
C LEU A 48 -7.38 6.73 -11.10
N TRP A 49 -7.09 7.49 -10.05
CA TRP A 49 -8.13 8.12 -9.22
C TRP A 49 -8.91 9.14 -10.04
N HIS A 50 -8.26 10.00 -10.80
CA HIS A 50 -8.93 11.00 -11.64
C HIS A 50 -9.88 10.34 -12.65
N LYS A 51 -9.45 9.27 -13.32
CA LYS A 51 -10.30 8.47 -14.23
C LYS A 51 -11.48 7.82 -13.50
N ALA A 52 -11.27 7.34 -12.27
CA ALA A 52 -12.35 6.74 -11.47
C ALA A 52 -13.36 7.78 -10.97
N HIS A 53 -12.87 8.91 -10.44
CA HIS A 53 -13.71 9.96 -9.86
C HIS A 53 -12.93 11.27 -9.62
N ALA A 54 -12.79 12.11 -10.66
CA ALA A 54 -12.11 13.40 -10.56
C ALA A 54 -12.66 14.36 -9.47
N PRO A 55 -13.98 14.50 -9.25
CA PRO A 55 -14.49 15.43 -8.24
C PRO A 55 -14.05 15.10 -6.82
N SER A 56 -13.83 13.82 -6.50
CA SER A 56 -13.38 13.43 -5.15
C SER A 56 -11.89 13.70 -4.96
N LEU A 57 -11.08 13.58 -6.01
CA LEU A 57 -9.67 13.98 -5.95
C LEU A 57 -9.54 15.48 -5.66
N ASN A 58 -10.29 16.31 -6.40
CA ASN A 58 -10.29 17.76 -6.21
C ASN A 58 -10.85 18.18 -4.84
N LEU A 59 -11.90 17.52 -4.36
CA LEU A 59 -12.43 17.76 -3.02
C LEU A 59 -11.41 17.38 -1.95
N THR A 60 -10.74 16.23 -2.09
CA THR A 60 -9.71 15.79 -1.14
C THR A 60 -8.54 16.77 -1.11
N GLN A 61 -8.12 17.26 -2.28
CA GLN A 61 -7.13 18.33 -2.38
C GLN A 61 -7.57 19.55 -1.60
N ALA A 62 -8.74 20.11 -1.96
CA ALA A 62 -9.24 21.36 -1.37
C ALA A 62 -9.39 21.23 0.15
N ILE A 63 -9.88 20.10 0.65
CA ILE A 63 -10.02 19.86 2.09
C ILE A 63 -8.65 19.78 2.75
N THR A 64 -7.70 19.05 2.16
CA THR A 64 -6.36 18.88 2.74
C THR A 64 -5.62 20.22 2.79
N GLU A 65 -5.61 20.98 1.70
CA GLU A 65 -4.92 22.27 1.62
C GLU A 65 -5.58 23.32 2.52
N ARG A 66 -6.92 23.33 2.61
CA ARG A 66 -7.65 24.36 3.35
C ARG A 66 -7.78 24.09 4.85
N TYR A 67 -7.94 22.83 5.25
CA TYR A 67 -8.30 22.48 6.64
C TYR A 67 -7.27 21.64 7.38
N ILE A 68 -6.30 21.04 6.68
CA ILE A 68 -5.29 20.17 7.33
C ILE A 68 -3.92 20.83 7.27
N SER A 69 -3.33 20.90 6.08
CA SER A 69 -2.06 21.58 5.82
C SER A 69 -1.77 21.58 4.32
N PRO A 70 -1.45 22.74 3.70
CA PRO A 70 -0.97 22.81 2.32
C PRO A 70 0.29 21.96 2.08
N ALA A 71 1.17 21.86 3.08
CA ALA A 71 2.39 21.06 2.99
C ALA A 71 2.08 19.56 2.94
N LEU A 72 1.01 19.09 3.59
CA LEU A 72 0.63 17.67 3.54
C LEU A 72 0.20 17.27 2.12
N TRP A 73 -0.52 18.15 1.42
CA TRP A 73 -0.90 17.89 0.04
C TRP A 73 0.32 17.88 -0.88
N SER A 74 1.06 18.98 -0.90
CA SER A 74 2.17 19.19 -1.85
C SER A 74 3.39 18.29 -1.60
N ALA A 75 3.77 18.04 -0.34
CA ALA A 75 4.99 17.30 -0.02
C ALA A 75 4.78 15.79 0.16
N VAL A 76 3.54 15.32 0.38
CA VAL A 76 3.25 13.90 0.64
C VAL A 76 2.26 13.34 -0.37
N MET A 77 1.05 13.91 -0.45
CA MET A 77 -0.01 13.35 -1.31
C MET A 77 0.34 13.46 -2.79
N LEU A 78 0.83 14.62 -3.23
CA LEU A 78 1.14 14.85 -4.64
C LEU A 78 2.26 13.92 -5.16
N PRO A 79 3.41 13.72 -4.46
CA PRO A 79 4.40 12.72 -4.85
C PRO A 79 3.83 11.29 -4.95
N ILE A 80 2.93 10.91 -4.04
CA ILE A 80 2.26 9.59 -4.08
C ILE A 80 1.33 9.50 -5.29
N LEU A 81 0.59 10.55 -5.61
CA LEU A 81 -0.31 10.60 -6.76
C LEU A 81 0.44 10.57 -8.09
N LEU A 82 1.63 11.18 -8.16
CA LEU A 82 2.48 11.17 -9.36
C LEU A 82 3.29 9.88 -9.52
N ALA A 83 3.42 9.07 -8.47
CA ALA A 83 4.10 7.80 -8.56
C ALA A 83 3.29 6.78 -9.40
N PRO A 84 3.97 5.86 -10.11
CA PRO A 84 3.30 4.73 -10.77
C PRO A 84 2.44 3.94 -9.79
N ILE A 85 1.22 3.57 -10.20
CA ILE A 85 0.28 2.89 -9.30
C ILE A 85 0.83 1.55 -8.78
N TRP A 86 1.60 0.83 -9.60
CA TRP A 86 2.23 -0.43 -9.20
C TRP A 86 3.29 -0.21 -8.10
N VAL A 87 4.01 0.92 -8.12
CA VAL A 87 4.96 1.30 -7.05
C VAL A 87 4.22 1.59 -5.76
N VAL A 88 3.11 2.35 -5.84
CA VAL A 88 2.28 2.65 -4.66
C VAL A 88 1.70 1.37 -4.06
N ALA A 89 1.23 0.43 -4.90
CA ALA A 89 0.73 -0.86 -4.47
C ALA A 89 1.84 -1.71 -3.82
N LEU A 90 3.05 -1.73 -4.40
CA LEU A 90 4.21 -2.41 -3.82
C LEU A 90 4.58 -1.83 -2.43
N GLY A 91 4.59 -0.51 -2.28
CA GLY A 91 4.85 0.15 -0.99
C GLY A 91 3.84 -0.25 0.08
N LYS A 92 2.54 -0.27 -0.26
CA LYS A 92 1.48 -0.74 0.64
C LYS A 92 1.63 -2.21 0.99
N ALA A 93 1.92 -3.07 0.01
CA ALA A 93 2.18 -4.49 0.23
C ALA A 93 3.35 -4.71 1.21
N GLY A 94 4.47 -4.02 0.98
CA GLY A 94 5.64 -4.09 1.85
C GLY A 94 5.35 -3.66 3.28
N PHE A 95 4.59 -2.56 3.46
CA PHE A 95 4.17 -2.09 4.78
C PHE A 95 3.35 -3.13 5.56
N PHE A 96 2.32 -3.71 4.92
CA PHE A 96 1.48 -4.72 5.58
C PHE A 96 2.20 -6.05 5.81
N ALA A 97 3.08 -6.45 4.89
CA ALA A 97 3.92 -7.63 5.06
C ALA A 97 4.89 -7.44 6.26
N LEU A 98 5.53 -6.27 6.36
CA LEU A 98 6.39 -5.94 7.50
C LEU A 98 5.62 -5.97 8.82
N LEU A 99 4.41 -5.39 8.85
CA LEU A 99 3.56 -5.43 10.05
C LEU A 99 3.20 -6.87 10.43
N ALA A 100 2.87 -7.72 9.46
CA ALA A 100 2.60 -9.14 9.70
C ALA A 100 3.84 -9.85 10.29
N VAL A 101 5.04 -9.57 9.78
CA VAL A 101 6.30 -10.12 10.30
C VAL A 101 6.54 -9.65 11.74
N ILE A 102 6.39 -8.36 12.04
CA ILE A 102 6.56 -7.82 13.40
C ILE A 102 5.59 -8.48 14.39
N LEU A 103 4.32 -8.63 14.01
CA LEU A 103 3.31 -9.30 14.83
C LEU A 103 3.65 -10.79 15.05
N HIS A 104 4.13 -11.47 14.02
CA HIS A 104 4.56 -12.86 14.10
C HIS A 104 5.76 -13.04 15.04
N LEU A 105 6.79 -12.21 14.91
CA LEU A 105 7.99 -12.24 15.75
C LEU A 105 7.68 -11.88 17.21
N SER A 106 6.79 -10.91 17.43
CA SER A 106 6.33 -10.52 18.76
C SER A 106 5.56 -11.65 19.46
N GLY A 107 4.90 -12.52 18.70
CA GLY A 107 4.24 -13.71 19.23
C GLY A 107 5.22 -14.80 19.67
N ARG A 108 6.37 -14.93 18.99
CA ARG A 108 7.42 -15.91 19.28
C ARG A 108 8.22 -15.58 20.55
N ARG A 109 8.49 -14.29 20.81
CA ARG A 109 9.29 -13.85 21.97
C ARG A 109 8.59 -14.00 23.34
N ARG A 110 7.29 -14.33 23.36
CA ARG A 110 6.47 -14.43 24.59
C ARG A 110 6.27 -15.86 25.09
N ASP A 111 7.09 -16.82 24.67
CA ASP A 111 7.04 -18.20 25.20
C ASP A 111 8.22 -18.47 26.16
N PRO A 112 8.16 -18.00 27.43
CA PRO A 112 9.19 -18.23 28.44
C PRO A 112 9.17 -19.67 29.02
N THR A 113 8.26 -20.54 28.58
CA THR A 113 8.11 -21.90 29.13
C THR A 113 9.30 -22.81 28.82
N GLN A 114 10.14 -22.45 27.85
CA GLN A 114 11.36 -23.18 27.47
C GLN A 114 12.58 -22.84 28.35
N ALA A 115 12.47 -21.86 29.27
CA ALA A 115 13.60 -21.41 30.11
C ALA A 115 13.65 -22.08 31.50
N LYS A 116 12.77 -23.05 31.80
CA LYS A 116 12.65 -23.64 33.15
C LYS A 116 12.80 -25.17 33.18
N THR A 117 13.38 -25.76 32.13
CA THR A 117 13.59 -27.22 32.03
C THR A 117 15.06 -27.62 31.85
N ASP A 118 16.00 -26.71 32.14
CA ASP A 118 17.41 -27.05 32.35
C ASP A 118 17.75 -26.97 33.85
#